data_AF-A0A6P8IQM1-F1
#
_entry.id   AF-A0A6P8IQM1-F1
#
_cell.length_a   1.000
_cell.length_b   1.000
_cell.length_c   1.000
_cell.angle_alpha   90.00
_cell.angle_beta   90.00
_cell.angle_gamma   90.00
#
_symmetry.space_group_name_H-M   'P 1'
#
loop_
_entity.id
_entity.type
_entity.pdbx_description
1 polymer ?
#
loop_
_entity_poly.entity_id
_entity_poly.type
_entity_poly.pdbx_seq_one_letter_code
_entity_poly.pdbx_strand_id
1 'polypeptide(L)'
;MALHITLAVFSGLPDPEWQIKQGDPNYQQIYDAFQDAKKNKFTLPSSKMPSRLGYKGLLIRVDRQGPTSLILGPKTKELQKLLLQTAPSSVSKSLVDEIIESIDKGEM
;
A
#
# COMPACT_ATOMS: atom_id res chain seq x y z
N MET A 1 15.96 0.41 -9.23
CA MET A 1 14.67 1.07 -8.96
C MET A 1 14.10 0.55 -7.65
N ALA A 2 13.32 1.35 -6.95
CA ALA A 2 12.67 0.93 -5.71
C ALA A 2 11.24 1.46 -5.59
N LEU A 3 10.42 0.72 -4.85
CA LEU A 3 9.08 1.17 -4.47
C LEU A 3 9.14 1.68 -3.03
N HIS A 4 8.74 2.93 -2.83
CA HIS A 4 8.57 3.52 -1.52
C HIS A 4 7.10 3.41 -1.14
N ILE A 5 6.84 2.76 0.00
CA ILE A 5 5.50 2.46 0.49
C ILE A 5 5.28 3.26 1.76
N THR A 6 4.12 3.92 1.83
CA THR A 6 3.62 4.55 3.06
C THR A 6 2.30 3.90 3.41
N LEU A 7 2.20 3.34 4.62
CA LEU A 7 0.94 2.89 5.19
C LEU A 7 0.23 4.09 5.81
N ALA A 8 -0.76 4.64 5.10
CA ALA A 8 -1.52 5.77 5.60
C ALA A 8 -2.54 5.30 6.65
N VAL A 9 -2.24 5.56 7.92
CA VAL A 9 -3.06 5.13 9.05
C VAL A 9 -3.10 6.21 10.13
N PHE A 10 -4.29 6.73 10.40
CA PHE A 10 -4.44 7.74 11.44
C PHE A 10 -4.49 7.08 12.83
N SER A 11 -3.33 7.03 13.48
CA SER A 11 -3.13 6.41 14.81
C SER A 11 -2.56 7.37 15.86
N GLY A 12 -2.27 8.62 15.49
CA GLY A 12 -1.53 9.58 16.33
C GLY A 12 0.00 9.41 16.27
N LEU A 13 0.50 8.37 15.61
CA LEU A 13 1.91 8.17 15.27
C LEU A 13 2.17 8.58 13.81
N PRO A 14 3.44 8.85 13.45
CA PRO A 14 3.83 8.99 12.05
C PRO A 14 3.46 7.75 11.23
N ASP A 15 3.00 7.97 9.99
CA ASP A 15 2.67 6.88 9.07
C ASP A 15 3.89 5.98 8.82
N PRO A 16 3.78 4.64 8.95
CA PRO A 16 4.90 3.75 8.68
C PRO A 16 5.33 3.79 7.21
N GLU A 17 6.65 3.84 6.99
CA GLU A 17 7.25 3.88 5.65
C GLU A 17 8.32 2.80 5.49
N TRP A 18 8.36 2.18 4.32
CA TRP A 18 9.39 1.21 3.97
C TRP A 18 9.69 1.19 2.47
N GLN A 19 10.73 0.47 2.10
CA GLN A 19 11.21 0.38 0.74
C GLN A 19 11.28 -1.08 0.28
N ILE A 20 10.72 -1.36 -0.89
CA ILE A 20 10.85 -2.63 -1.60
C ILE A 20 11.84 -2.43 -2.75
N LYS A 21 12.92 -3.21 -2.75
CA LYS A 21 14.02 -3.16 -3.70
C LYS A 21 13.87 -4.28 -4.73
N GLN A 22 14.49 -4.12 -5.89
CA GLN A 22 14.47 -5.11 -6.98
C GLN A 22 14.96 -6.51 -6.59
N GLY A 23 15.79 -6.63 -5.54
CA GLY A 23 16.27 -7.91 -5.03
C GLY A 23 15.30 -8.63 -4.08
N ASP A 24 14.18 -8.01 -3.70
CA ASP A 24 13.21 -8.65 -2.81
C ASP A 24 12.43 -9.75 -3.55
N PRO A 25 12.16 -10.90 -2.89
CA PRO A 25 11.61 -12.10 -3.54
C PRO A 25 10.25 -11.89 -4.22
N ASN A 26 9.50 -10.86 -3.83
CA ASN A 26 8.18 -10.53 -4.38
C ASN A 26 8.17 -9.23 -5.20
N TYR A 27 9.33 -8.60 -5.44
CA TYR A 27 9.39 -7.30 -6.10
C TYR A 27 8.70 -7.30 -7.46
N GLN A 28 9.03 -8.29 -8.31
CA GLN A 28 8.52 -8.35 -9.67
C GLN A 28 6.99 -8.48 -9.69
N GLN A 29 6.44 -9.37 -8.86
CA GLN A 29 5.00 -9.55 -8.72
C GLN A 29 4.30 -8.27 -8.25
N ILE A 30 4.86 -7.58 -7.25
CA ILE A 30 4.32 -6.31 -6.74
C ILE A 30 4.36 -5.22 -7.81
N TYR A 31 5.48 -5.12 -8.53
CA TYR A 31 5.65 -4.14 -9.59
C TYR A 31 4.66 -4.37 -10.72
N ASP A 32 4.50 -5.60 -11.19
CA ASP A 32 3.57 -5.95 -12.27
C ASP A 32 2.12 -5.71 -11.87
N ALA A 33 1.72 -6.09 -10.65
CA ALA A 33 0.40 -5.80 -10.11
C ALA A 33 0.13 -4.29 -10.00
N PHE A 34 1.15 -3.50 -9.64
CA PHE A 34 1.04 -2.05 -9.61
C PHE A 34 0.91 -1.44 -11.01
N GLN A 35 1.69 -1.90 -11.99
CA GLN A 35 1.58 -1.41 -13.37
C GLN A 35 0.23 -1.76 -14.00
N ASP A 36 -0.30 -2.97 -13.74
CA ASP A 36 -1.64 -3.35 -14.17
C ASP A 36 -2.71 -2.44 -13.54
N ALA A 37 -2.64 -2.23 -12.22
CA ALA A 37 -3.56 -1.34 -11.53
C ALA A 37 -3.53 0.10 -12.09
N LYS A 38 -2.35 0.60 -12.46
CA LYS A 38 -2.20 1.91 -13.13
C LYS A 38 -2.82 1.90 -14.52
N LYS A 39 -2.51 0.90 -15.34
CA LYS A 39 -3.02 0.76 -16.71
C LYS A 39 -4.55 0.71 -16.73
N ASN A 40 -5.14 0.01 -15.78
CA ASN A 40 -6.58 -0.14 -15.62
C ASN A 40 -7.24 1.02 -14.83
N LYS A 41 -6.49 2.07 -14.44
CA LYS A 41 -6.97 3.23 -13.68
C LYS A 41 -7.61 2.87 -12.32
N PHE A 42 -7.10 1.81 -11.68
CA PHE A 42 -7.53 1.41 -10.34
C PHE A 42 -6.75 2.11 -9.24
N THR A 43 -5.59 2.69 -9.56
CA THR A 43 -4.86 3.58 -8.66
C THR A 43 -5.49 4.97 -8.62
N LEU A 44 -5.55 5.57 -7.43
CA LEU A 44 -6.07 6.90 -7.21
C LEU A 44 -4.93 7.92 -7.01
N PRO A 45 -5.14 9.21 -7.28
CA PRO A 45 -4.21 10.24 -6.82
C PRO A 45 -4.26 10.35 -5.29
N SER A 46 -3.16 10.76 -4.66
CA SER A 46 -3.09 10.94 -3.19
C SER A 46 -4.15 11.92 -2.65
N SER A 47 -4.61 12.88 -3.46
CA SER A 47 -5.69 13.82 -3.10
C SER A 47 -7.05 13.17 -2.88
N LYS A 48 -7.25 11.92 -3.35
CA LYS A 48 -8.48 11.14 -3.12
C LYS A 48 -8.41 10.29 -1.85
N MET A 49 -7.39 10.46 -1.03
CA MET A 49 -7.28 9.77 0.25
C MET A 49 -8.48 10.09 1.16
N PRO A 50 -9.13 9.07 1.75
CA PRO A 50 -10.30 9.29 2.57
C PRO A 50 -9.95 10.04 3.87
N SER A 51 -10.79 11.01 4.22
CA SER A 51 -10.72 11.76 5.48
C SER A 51 -11.38 10.99 6.63
N ARG A 52 -10.89 9.78 6.93
CA ARG A 52 -11.39 8.93 8.04
C ARG A 52 -10.29 8.63 9.07
N LEU A 53 -10.71 8.22 10.28
CA LEU A 53 -9.78 7.66 11.27
C LEU A 53 -9.35 6.24 10.85
N GLY A 54 -8.20 5.77 11.35
CA GLY A 54 -7.68 4.45 11.03
C GLY A 54 -7.09 4.35 9.61
N TYR A 55 -7.26 3.19 8.97
CA TYR A 55 -6.65 2.87 7.67
C TYR A 55 -7.22 3.71 6.52
N LYS A 56 -6.34 4.38 5.77
CA LYS A 56 -6.69 5.26 4.65
C LYS A 56 -6.25 4.73 3.28
N GLY A 57 -5.46 3.66 3.25
CA GLY A 57 -4.88 3.10 2.03
C GLY A 57 -3.36 2.99 2.11
N LEU A 58 -2.76 2.55 1.00
CA LEU A 58 -1.32 2.49 0.82
C LEU A 58 -0.90 3.49 -0.24
N LEU A 59 0.14 4.28 0.03
CA LEU A 59 0.75 5.12 -0.98
C LEU A 59 1.98 4.42 -1.57
N ILE A 60 2.10 4.43 -2.89
CA ILE A 60 3.27 3.93 -3.62
C ILE A 60 3.92 5.08 -4.38
N ARG A 61 5.24 5.18 -4.26
CA ARG A 61 6.08 6.01 -5.13
C ARG A 61 7.17 5.16 -5.77
N VAL A 62 7.27 5.24 -7.10
CA VAL A 62 8.39 4.62 -7.84
C VAL A 62 9.56 5.58 -7.78
N ASP A 63 10.61 5.18 -7.07
CA ASP A 63 11.74 6.02 -6.69
C ASP A 63 11.30 7.30 -5.92
N ARG A 64 12.20 7.96 -5.17
CA ARG A 64 11.78 9.05 -4.27
C ARG A 64 11.13 10.26 -4.95
N GLN A 65 11.36 10.43 -6.25
CA GLN A 65 10.90 11.57 -7.05
C GLN A 65 9.68 11.27 -7.94
N GLY A 66 9.17 10.03 -7.92
CA GLY A 66 8.02 9.66 -8.75
C GLY A 66 6.68 10.23 -8.27
N PRO A 67 5.62 10.13 -9.09
CA PRO A 67 4.27 10.46 -8.66
C PRO A 67 3.80 9.49 -7.58
N THR A 68 3.11 10.03 -6.57
CA THR A 68 2.52 9.22 -5.48
C THR A 68 1.16 8.69 -5.92
N SER A 69 0.98 7.37 -5.88
CA SER A 69 -0.27 6.68 -6.23
C SER A 69 -0.89 6.08 -4.97
N LEU A 70 -2.17 6.35 -4.75
CA LEU A 70 -2.97 5.75 -3.69
C LEU A 70 -3.56 4.42 -4.17
N ILE A 71 -3.31 3.37 -3.40
CA ILE A 71 -3.86 2.03 -3.57
C ILE A 71 -4.92 1.82 -2.50
N LEU A 72 -6.16 1.68 -2.94
CA LEU A 72 -7.31 1.52 -2.07
C LEU A 72 -8.47 0.89 -2.85
N GLY A 73 -9.26 0.07 -2.15
CA GLY A 73 -10.55 -0.43 -2.64
C GLY A 73 -10.48 -1.84 -3.24
N PRO A 74 -11.63 -2.36 -3.71
CA PRO A 74 -11.82 -3.78 -4.01
C PRO A 74 -11.04 -4.27 -5.23
N LYS A 75 -10.74 -3.39 -6.18
CA LYS A 75 -10.01 -3.75 -7.41
C LYS A 75 -8.51 -3.90 -7.21
N THR A 76 -8.00 -3.49 -6.06
CA THR A 76 -6.58 -3.57 -5.70
C THR A 76 -6.34 -4.41 -4.44
N LYS A 77 -7.28 -5.29 -4.04
CA LYS A 77 -7.15 -6.10 -2.81
C LYS A 77 -5.85 -6.90 -2.80
N GLU A 78 -5.56 -7.61 -3.89
CA GLU A 78 -4.37 -8.45 -3.99
C GLU A 78 -3.08 -7.61 -3.87
N LEU A 79 -3.01 -6.49 -4.59
CA LEU A 79 -1.89 -5.55 -4.49
C LEU A 79 -1.72 -5.00 -3.07
N GLN A 80 -2.81 -4.62 -2.39
CA GLN A 80 -2.75 -4.15 -1.00
C GLN A 80 -2.16 -5.22 -0.07
N LYS A 81 -2.59 -6.48 -0.20
CA LYS A 81 -2.06 -7.58 0.61
C LYS A 81 -0.58 -7.86 0.34
N LEU A 82 -0.18 -7.90 -0.93
CA LEU A 82 1.22 -8.11 -1.30
C LEU A 82 2.13 -7.04 -0.70
N LEU A 83 1.68 -5.78 -0.68
CA LEU A 83 2.43 -4.69 -0.07
C LEU A 83 2.51 -4.86 1.45
N LEU A 84 1.40 -5.17 2.11
CA LEU A 84 1.37 -5.39 3.56
C LEU A 84 2.26 -6.55 4.01
N GLN A 85 2.40 -7.59 3.19
CA GLN A 85 3.34 -8.70 3.45
C GLN A 85 4.82 -8.27 3.41
N THR A 86 5.14 -7.14 2.78
CA THR A 86 6.50 -6.56 2.78
C THR A 86 6.75 -5.60 3.93
N ALA A 87 5.76 -5.38 4.81
CA ALA A 87 5.91 -4.48 5.93
C ALA A 87 7.07 -4.95 6.84
N PRO A 88 7.96 -4.03 7.27
CA PRO A 88 9.05 -4.38 8.18
C PRO A 88 8.49 -4.73 9.56
N SER A 89 9.30 -5.40 10.38
CA SER A 89 8.95 -5.80 11.75
C SER A 89 8.64 -4.64 12.70
N SER A 90 8.99 -3.40 12.33
CA SER A 90 8.59 -2.19 13.05
C SER A 90 7.10 -1.87 12.91
N VAL A 91 6.43 -2.40 11.88
CA VAL A 91 4.97 -2.34 11.75
C VAL A 91 4.39 -3.50 12.55
N SER A 92 3.46 -3.21 13.45
CA SER A 92 2.80 -4.23 14.27
C SER A 92 2.15 -5.28 13.38
N LYS A 93 2.51 -6.55 13.59
CA LYS A 93 1.92 -7.68 12.85
C LYS A 93 0.41 -7.75 13.06
N SER A 94 -0.06 -7.49 14.29
CA SER A 94 -1.49 -7.44 14.60
C SER A 94 -2.23 -6.35 13.79
N LEU A 95 -1.59 -5.20 13.58
CA LEU A 95 -2.16 -4.13 12.74
C LEU A 95 -2.23 -4.58 11.27
N VAL A 96 -1.18 -5.23 10.78
CA VAL A 96 -1.16 -5.78 9.41
C VAL A 96 -2.27 -6.81 9.22
N ASP A 97 -2.42 -7.73 10.16
CA ASP A 97 -3.43 -8.78 10.12
C ASP A 97 -4.86 -8.19 10.18
N GLU A 98 -5.11 -7.19 11.03
CA GLU A 98 -6.39 -6.46 11.11
C GLU A 98 -6.73 -5.78 9.77
N ILE A 99 -5.74 -5.12 9.15
CA ILE A 99 -5.93 -4.47 7.85
C ILE A 99 -6.22 -5.52 6.77
N ILE A 100 -5.51 -6.65 6.74
CA ILE A 100 -5.76 -7.71 5.76
C ILE A 100 -7.18 -8.27 5.92
N GLU A 101 -7.63 -8.49 7.15
CA GLU A 101 -8.97 -8.99 7.44
C GLU A 101 -10.07 -8.04 6.95
N SER A 102 -9.96 -6.74 7.24
CA SER A 102 -10.94 -5.75 6.77
C SER A 102 -10.89 -5.55 5.25
N ILE A 103 -9.73 -5.72 4.59
CA ILE A 103 -9.65 -5.78 3.12
C ILE A 103 -10.45 -6.97 2.59
N ASP A 104 -10.33 -8.14 3.23
CA ASP A 104 -11.05 -9.35 2.84
C ASP A 104 -12.56 -9.18 2.98
N LYS A 105 -13.02 -8.68 4.11
CA LYS A 105 -14.44 -8.37 4.39
C LYS A 105 -15.00 -7.28 3.48
N GLY A 106 -14.14 -6.49 2.82
CA GLY A 106 -14.56 -5.40 1.93
C GLY A 106 -15.08 -4.18 2.68
N GLU A 107 -14.62 -4.00 3.92
CA GLU A 107 -15.01 -2.89 4.81
C GLU A 107 -14.22 -1.61 4.55
N MET A 108 -13.30 -1.64 3.56
CA MET A 108 -12.30 -0.60 3.31
C MET A 108 -12.55 0.25 2.07
#